data_AF-A0A483CKP8-F1
#
_entry.id   AF-A0A483CKP8-F1
#
_cell.length_a   1.000
_cell.length_b   1.000
_cell.length_c   1.000
_cell.angle_alpha   90.00
_cell.angle_beta   90.00
_cell.angle_gamma   90.00
#
_symmetry.space_group_name_H-M   'P 1'
#
loop_
_entity.id
_entity.type
_entity.pdbx_description
1 polymer ?
#
loop_
_entity_poly.entity_id
_entity_poly.type
_entity_poly.pdbx_seq_one_letter_code
_entity_poly.pdbx_strand_id
1 'polypeptide(L)'
;MSFIFYAQGVAGVYDDFLERLISRLSLEGTEITHETRDGERAVMDVRHTGEQGTLEIAPSGKNVKVTYIVGRERKEVGKGVMGAIAGAGVGSILGGILRRDGGEIGDRIGDALGGAAAGGAYGAYDGWEESREDRTAFASLLASCARDVEGELQEILAAQEEAREVLRERSRQKRAERDEEEEEVRSDLEDVFGDILALQEEVELREDEGQSVSKVQNRLERAERLYQEAEAACEDSDFRTARTKMKAARSMIEAAQHILEE
;
A
#
# COMPACT_ATOMS: atom_id res chain seq x y z
N MET A 1 9.88 -2.93 37.88
CA MET A 1 9.96 -1.67 37.10
C MET A 1 9.77 -2.05 35.65
N SER A 2 9.04 -1.24 34.87
CA SER A 2 8.75 -1.53 33.47
C SER A 2 9.06 -0.33 32.58
N PHE A 3 9.67 -0.57 31.43
CA PHE A 3 10.00 0.42 30.42
C PHE A 3 9.19 0.12 29.16
N ILE A 4 8.60 1.15 28.54
CA ILE A 4 7.75 1.01 27.35
C ILE A 4 8.32 1.89 26.24
N PHE A 5 8.47 1.32 25.05
CA PHE A 5 8.87 1.97 23.81
C PHE A 5 7.83 1.72 22.71
N TYR A 6 7.65 2.69 21.80
CA TYR A 6 6.75 2.56 20.66
C TYR A 6 7.52 2.83 19.36
N ALA A 7 7.70 1.81 18.54
CA ALA A 7 8.23 1.96 17.19
C ALA A 7 7.11 2.45 16.26
N GLN A 8 7.29 3.59 15.60
CA GLN A 8 6.22 4.25 14.85
C GLN A 8 6.05 3.66 13.45
N GLY A 9 4.80 3.44 13.03
CA GLY A 9 4.46 3.12 11.64
C GLY A 9 4.91 1.75 11.11
N VAL A 10 5.49 0.90 11.94
CA VAL A 10 6.05 -0.41 11.55
C VAL A 10 5.13 -1.60 11.87
N ALA A 11 3.90 -1.37 12.35
CA ALA A 11 2.98 -2.46 12.68
C ALA A 11 2.65 -3.36 11.46
N GLY A 12 2.56 -2.78 10.25
CA GLY A 12 2.31 -3.55 9.03
C GLY A 12 3.46 -4.48 8.62
N VAL A 13 4.62 -4.34 9.25
CA VAL A 13 5.83 -5.17 9.07
C VAL A 13 6.31 -5.71 10.42
N TYR A 14 5.37 -6.04 11.31
CA TYR A 14 5.65 -6.49 12.68
C TYR A 14 6.66 -7.64 12.75
N ASP A 15 6.52 -8.66 11.91
CA ASP A 15 7.41 -9.83 11.94
C ASP A 15 8.85 -9.44 11.62
N ASP A 16 9.07 -8.59 10.61
CA ASP A 16 10.41 -8.10 10.23
C ASP A 16 10.99 -7.19 11.34
N PHE A 17 10.15 -6.35 11.96
CA PHE A 17 10.56 -5.56 13.12
C PHE A 17 11.01 -6.45 14.28
N LEU A 18 10.22 -7.48 14.62
CA LEU A 18 10.50 -8.41 15.71
C LEU A 18 11.82 -9.16 15.45
N GLU A 19 11.97 -9.76 14.26
CA GLU A 19 13.15 -10.55 13.91
C GLU A 19 14.43 -9.71 13.91
N ARG A 20 14.39 -8.50 13.35
CA ARG A 20 15.53 -7.57 13.35
C ARG A 20 15.87 -7.08 14.75
N LEU A 21 14.85 -6.78 15.57
CA LEU A 21 15.07 -6.34 16.95
C LEU A 21 15.73 -7.45 17.78
N ILE A 22 15.22 -8.67 17.71
CA ILE A 22 15.83 -9.85 18.37
C ILE A 22 17.27 -10.02 17.91
N SER A 23 17.50 -10.02 16.58
CA SER A 23 18.82 -10.19 16.00
C SER A 23 19.81 -9.13 16.49
N ARG A 24 19.40 -7.86 16.51
CA ARG A 24 20.25 -6.75 16.96
C ARG A 24 20.54 -6.83 18.45
N LEU A 25 19.55 -7.15 19.28
CA LEU A 25 19.75 -7.38 20.71
C LEU A 25 20.74 -8.51 20.98
N SER A 26 20.64 -9.62 20.25
CA SER A 26 21.59 -10.75 20.35
C SER A 26 23.00 -10.36 19.92
N LEU A 27 23.16 -9.56 18.86
CA LEU A 27 24.46 -9.03 18.42
C LEU A 27 25.10 -8.11 19.48
N GLU A 28 24.29 -7.36 20.21
CA GLU A 28 24.71 -6.52 21.35
C GLU A 28 24.92 -7.32 22.65
N GLY A 29 24.96 -8.67 22.57
CA GLY A 29 25.25 -9.54 23.71
C GLY A 29 24.08 -9.72 24.67
N THR A 30 22.84 -9.57 24.21
CA THR A 30 21.65 -9.94 24.98
C THR A 30 21.35 -11.43 24.78
N GLU A 31 21.32 -12.19 25.87
CA GLU A 31 20.80 -13.55 25.86
C GLU A 31 19.26 -13.49 25.81
N ILE A 32 18.66 -14.19 24.84
CA ILE A 32 17.21 -14.28 24.66
C ILE A 32 16.80 -15.74 24.87
N THR A 33 15.84 -15.97 25.77
CA THR A 33 15.37 -17.32 26.13
C THR A 33 13.84 -17.35 26.27
N HIS A 34 13.25 -18.54 26.27
CA HIS A 34 11.80 -18.76 26.41
C HIS A 34 10.95 -17.88 25.48
N GLU A 35 11.37 -17.71 24.23
CA GLU A 35 10.55 -17.03 23.24
C GLU A 35 9.24 -17.79 23.06
N THR A 36 8.14 -17.08 23.31
CA THR A 36 6.78 -17.55 23.09
C THR A 36 6.06 -16.57 22.20
N ARG A 37 5.40 -17.09 21.17
CA ARG A 37 4.57 -16.31 20.26
C ARG A 37 3.11 -16.72 20.41
N ASP A 38 2.26 -15.74 20.61
CA ASP A 38 0.81 -15.88 20.67
C ASP A 38 0.18 -14.86 19.70
N GLY A 39 -0.08 -15.29 18.47
CA GLY A 39 -0.49 -14.40 17.38
C GLY A 39 0.57 -13.32 17.11
N GLU A 40 0.14 -12.05 17.10
CA GLU A 40 1.03 -10.89 16.91
C GLU A 40 1.71 -10.42 18.21
N ARG A 41 1.81 -11.28 19.22
CA ARG A 41 2.48 -10.96 20.48
C ARG A 41 3.65 -11.91 20.69
N ALA A 42 4.82 -11.34 20.95
CA ALA A 42 6.00 -12.07 21.35
C ALA A 42 6.35 -11.74 22.81
N VAL A 43 6.63 -12.77 23.60
CA VAL A 43 7.13 -12.65 24.98
C VAL A 43 8.40 -13.48 25.11
N MET A 44 9.45 -12.91 25.68
CA MET A 44 10.74 -13.57 25.83
C MET A 44 11.46 -13.10 27.10
N ASP A 45 12.31 -13.95 27.65
CA ASP A 45 13.21 -13.59 28.75
C ASP A 45 14.53 -13.07 28.18
N VAL A 46 15.02 -11.96 28.73
CA VAL A 46 16.22 -11.27 28.29
C VAL A 46 17.23 -11.14 29.43
N ARG A 47 18.51 -11.35 29.15
CA ARG A 47 19.63 -11.08 30.06
C ARG A 47 20.72 -10.32 29.35
N HIS A 48 21.18 -9.23 29.95
CA HIS A 48 22.27 -8.42 29.43
C HIS A 48 23.09 -7.80 30.57
N THR A 49 24.39 -8.04 30.60
CA THR A 49 25.35 -7.42 31.56
C THR A 49 24.86 -7.43 33.03
N GLY A 50 24.34 -8.58 33.50
CA GLY A 50 23.85 -8.75 34.86
C GLY A 50 22.42 -8.28 35.11
N GLU A 51 21.79 -7.60 34.15
CA GLU A 51 20.36 -7.28 34.17
C GLU A 51 19.56 -8.44 33.56
N GLN A 52 18.41 -8.75 34.17
CA GLN A 52 17.50 -9.80 33.70
C GLN A 52 16.07 -9.26 33.70
N GLY A 53 15.23 -9.73 32.78
CA GLY A 53 13.82 -9.38 32.77
C GLY A 53 13.06 -10.05 31.64
N THR A 54 11.81 -9.64 31.46
CA THR A 54 10.92 -10.15 30.43
C THR A 54 10.59 -9.03 29.44
N LEU A 55 10.68 -9.34 28.16
CA LEU A 55 10.36 -8.45 27.05
C LEU A 55 9.04 -8.91 26.40
N GLU A 56 8.12 -7.98 26.20
CA GLU A 56 6.85 -8.18 25.51
C GLU A 56 6.77 -7.22 24.32
N ILE A 57 6.52 -7.75 23.12
CA ILE A 57 6.47 -6.99 21.87
C ILE A 57 5.16 -7.30 21.14
N ALA A 58 4.34 -6.28 20.87
CA ALA A 58 3.06 -6.45 20.19
C ALA A 58 2.66 -5.21 19.38
N PRO A 59 1.90 -5.35 18.28
CA PRO A 59 1.27 -4.23 17.60
C PRO A 59 0.34 -3.43 18.51
N SER A 60 0.32 -2.12 18.28
CA SER A 60 -0.52 -1.16 18.97
C SER A 60 -0.94 -0.09 17.97
N GLY A 61 -2.06 -0.31 17.29
CA GLY A 61 -2.52 0.56 16.19
C GLY A 61 -1.55 0.47 15.00
N LYS A 62 -0.98 1.61 14.58
CA LYS A 62 0.03 1.66 13.50
C LYS A 62 1.45 1.36 13.96
N ASN A 63 1.65 1.17 15.26
CA ASN A 63 2.96 1.11 15.91
C ASN A 63 3.23 -0.27 16.49
N VAL A 64 4.47 -0.55 16.86
CA VAL A 64 4.82 -1.72 17.67
C VAL A 64 5.19 -1.26 19.08
N LYS A 65 4.50 -1.78 20.09
CA LYS A 65 4.77 -1.54 21.50
C LYS A 65 5.76 -2.58 22.02
N VAL A 66 6.86 -2.11 22.59
CA VAL A 66 7.92 -2.90 23.20
C VAL A 66 7.92 -2.60 24.71
N THR A 67 7.71 -3.60 25.54
CA THR A 67 7.62 -3.48 27.00
C THR A 67 8.68 -4.36 27.65
N TYR A 68 9.60 -3.76 28.42
CA TYR A 68 10.61 -4.48 29.19
C TYR A 68 10.30 -4.41 30.68
N ILE A 69 10.22 -5.56 31.34
CA ILE A 69 9.91 -5.71 32.77
C ILE A 69 11.15 -6.28 33.48
N VAL A 70 11.76 -5.49 34.36
CA VAL A 70 12.98 -5.88 35.09
C VAL A 70 12.69 -6.96 36.13
N GLY A 71 13.44 -8.06 36.10
CA GLY A 71 13.48 -9.11 37.13
C GLY A 71 14.41 -8.72 38.29
N ARG A 72 13.93 -8.82 39.53
CA ARG A 72 14.74 -8.53 40.73
C ARG A 72 15.38 -9.82 41.26
N GLU A 73 16.71 -9.86 41.37
CA GLU A 73 17.40 -10.88 42.18
C GLU A 73 17.13 -10.62 43.67
N ARG A 74 16.21 -11.37 44.28
CA ARG A 74 16.16 -11.49 45.74
C ARG A 74 17.30 -12.40 46.19
N LYS A 75 18.41 -11.81 46.68
CA LYS A 75 19.28 -12.54 47.61
C LYS A 75 18.52 -12.67 48.94
N GLU A 76 18.35 -13.92 49.36
CA GLU A 76 17.80 -14.43 50.64
C GLU A 76 16.35 -15.00 50.63
N VAL A 77 16.35 -16.34 50.62
CA VAL A 77 15.47 -17.36 51.25
C VAL A 77 14.01 -17.00 51.58
N GLY A 78 13.11 -17.81 51.01
CA GLY A 78 11.99 -18.36 51.78
C GLY A 78 10.60 -18.05 51.24
N LYS A 79 10.00 -19.07 50.61
CA LYS A 79 8.55 -19.30 50.42
C LYS A 79 7.75 -18.20 49.71
N GLY A 80 7.29 -18.55 48.50
CA GLY A 80 6.13 -17.94 47.84
C GLY A 80 6.53 -17.01 46.69
N VAL A 81 6.41 -17.52 45.46
CA VAL A 81 5.33 -17.19 44.51
C VAL A 81 5.50 -18.18 43.36
N MET A 82 4.67 -19.20 43.35
CA MET A 82 4.43 -20.05 42.19
C MET A 82 2.97 -19.77 41.81
N GLY A 83 2.74 -19.28 40.59
CA GLY A 83 1.39 -19.19 40.02
C GLY A 83 1.02 -17.80 39.51
N ALA A 84 0.98 -17.66 38.18
CA ALA A 84 -0.20 -17.25 37.40
C ALA A 84 0.25 -16.91 35.97
N ILE A 85 0.46 -17.93 35.14
CA ILE A 85 0.31 -17.77 33.70
C ILE A 85 -0.85 -18.68 33.32
N ALA A 86 -2.05 -18.11 33.37
CA ALA A 86 -3.25 -18.67 32.78
C ALA A 86 -3.90 -17.51 32.02
N GLY A 87 -4.06 -17.68 30.71
CA GLY A 87 -4.44 -16.62 29.80
C GLY A 87 -5.84 -16.08 30.05
N ALA A 88 -6.00 -14.77 29.83
CA ALA A 88 -7.16 -14.09 29.26
C ALA A 88 -7.01 -12.58 29.49
N GLY A 89 -7.07 -11.79 28.41
CA GLY A 89 -7.52 -10.39 28.39
C GLY A 89 -6.84 -9.38 29.32
N VAL A 90 -6.04 -8.50 28.72
CA VAL A 90 -5.62 -7.16 29.20
C VAL A 90 -6.12 -6.72 30.59
N GLY A 91 -5.20 -6.62 31.55
CA GLY A 91 -5.28 -5.66 32.65
C GLY A 91 -5.09 -6.24 34.06
N SER A 92 -3.89 -6.15 34.62
CA SER A 92 -3.71 -5.80 36.05
C SER A 92 -2.25 -5.55 36.40
N ILE A 93 -2.00 -4.32 36.83
CA ILE A 93 -0.86 -3.92 37.64
C ILE A 93 -1.03 -4.59 39.02
N LEU A 94 0.05 -5.09 39.60
CA LEU A 94 0.09 -5.87 40.85
C LEU A 94 -0.40 -5.08 42.09
N GLY A 95 -1.08 -5.75 43.03
CA GLY A 95 -0.97 -5.45 44.47
C GLY A 95 -2.24 -5.16 45.29
N GLY A 96 -2.78 -6.20 45.95
CA GLY A 96 -3.29 -6.17 47.33
C GLY A 96 -4.50 -5.32 47.71
N ILE A 97 -5.70 -5.93 47.74
CA ILE A 97 -6.72 -5.61 48.75
C ILE A 97 -7.28 -6.94 49.33
N LEU A 98 -6.84 -7.24 50.55
CA LEU A 98 -7.53 -8.15 51.45
C LEU A 98 -8.56 -7.32 52.23
N ARG A 99 -9.85 -7.39 51.86
CA ARG A 99 -10.95 -7.37 52.84
C ARG A 99 -12.29 -7.77 52.26
N ARG A 100 -12.66 -9.01 52.60
CA ARG A 100 -13.95 -9.46 53.10
C ARG A 100 -14.86 -8.32 53.62
N ASP A 101 -15.96 -8.03 52.93
CA ASP A 101 -17.34 -8.33 53.36
C ASP A 101 -18.37 -7.62 52.45
N GLY A 102 -19.34 -8.41 51.95
CA GLY A 102 -20.75 -8.01 51.79
C GLY A 102 -21.15 -6.97 50.73
N GLY A 103 -21.99 -7.41 49.78
CA GLY A 103 -23.16 -6.63 49.34
C GLY A 103 -23.13 -6.06 47.92
N GLU A 104 -24.14 -6.50 47.15
CA GLU A 104 -24.80 -5.83 46.01
C GLU A 104 -23.97 -5.36 44.80
N ILE A 105 -24.15 -6.14 43.73
CA ILE A 105 -24.00 -5.73 42.34
C ILE A 105 -25.13 -4.74 42.03
N GLY A 106 -24.83 -3.44 41.94
CA GLY A 106 -25.78 -2.43 41.52
C GLY A 106 -25.23 -1.02 41.67
N ASP A 107 -25.15 -0.29 40.56
CA ASP A 107 -24.86 1.15 40.49
C ASP A 107 -23.52 1.63 41.07
N ARG A 108 -22.46 1.49 40.24
CA ARG A 108 -21.40 2.51 40.01
C ARG A 108 -20.43 2.05 38.90
N ILE A 109 -20.99 1.52 37.81
CA ILE A 109 -20.32 1.53 36.50
C ILE A 109 -20.63 2.91 35.90
N GLY A 110 -19.98 3.94 36.44
CA GLY A 110 -20.17 5.34 36.09
C GLY A 110 -19.02 6.09 36.71
N ASP A 111 -18.24 6.76 35.87
CA ASP A 111 -17.07 7.58 36.20
C ASP A 111 -15.74 6.84 36.49
N ALA A 112 -15.21 6.18 35.45
CA ALA A 112 -13.77 6.16 35.16
C ALA A 112 -13.47 5.87 33.66
N LEU A 113 -14.41 6.21 32.78
CA LEU A 113 -14.17 6.32 31.33
C LEU A 113 -13.87 7.80 31.00
N GLY A 114 -12.71 8.27 31.46
CA GLY A 114 -12.23 9.62 31.23
C GLY A 114 -11.45 9.73 29.92
N GLY A 115 -12.19 9.96 28.83
CA GLY A 115 -11.83 10.68 27.60
C GLY A 115 -10.39 10.61 27.03
N ALA A 116 -10.27 10.07 25.81
CA ALA A 116 -10.13 10.91 24.60
C ALA A 116 -10.07 10.02 23.33
N ALA A 117 -11.14 10.10 22.54
CA ALA A 117 -11.09 9.82 21.11
C ALA A 117 -11.37 11.16 20.40
N ALA A 118 -10.36 11.75 19.75
CA ALA A 118 -10.50 12.66 18.60
C ALA A 118 -9.15 13.30 18.25
N GLY A 119 -8.62 12.99 17.06
CA GLY A 119 -7.90 13.94 16.21
C GLY A 119 -6.44 14.27 16.54
N GLY A 120 -5.55 13.87 15.63
CA GLY A 120 -4.30 14.60 15.36
C GLY A 120 -3.11 14.22 16.25
N ALA A 121 -1.94 14.22 15.63
CA ALA A 121 -0.65 14.10 16.30
C ALA A 121 -0.52 15.10 17.47
N TYR A 122 0.27 14.74 18.49
CA TYR A 122 0.57 15.45 19.75
C TYR A 122 -0.23 15.00 20.97
N GLY A 123 0.15 13.86 21.54
CA GLY A 123 -0.35 13.43 22.84
C GLY A 123 0.25 12.13 23.35
N ALA A 124 1.58 11.99 23.36
CA ALA A 124 2.24 10.85 24.02
C ALA A 124 3.68 11.16 24.47
N TYR A 125 4.02 12.43 24.67
CA TYR A 125 5.36 12.84 25.12
C TYR A 125 5.48 13.15 26.62
N ASP A 126 4.42 12.93 27.42
CA ASP A 126 4.46 13.12 28.89
C ASP A 126 4.76 11.84 29.69
N GLY A 127 5.28 10.80 29.04
CA GLY A 127 5.89 9.65 29.73
C GLY A 127 7.42 9.71 29.80
N TRP A 128 8.04 10.75 29.23
CA TRP A 128 9.50 10.79 29.01
C TRP A 128 10.30 11.53 30.10
N GLU A 129 9.63 12.23 31.03
CA GLU A 129 10.29 13.08 32.04
C GLU A 129 10.39 12.51 33.47
N GLU A 130 9.67 11.45 33.84
CA GLU A 130 9.61 11.00 35.25
C GLU A 130 10.59 9.87 35.65
N SER A 131 11.66 9.62 34.89
CA SER A 131 12.65 8.58 35.28
C SER A 131 14.04 8.79 34.65
N ARG A 132 14.62 9.99 34.79
CA ARG A 132 16.03 10.20 34.43
C ARG A 132 17.00 9.59 35.45
N GLU A 133 16.56 9.24 36.66
CA GLU A 133 17.43 8.78 37.74
C GLU A 133 17.62 7.24 37.81
N ASP A 134 16.78 6.42 37.16
CA ASP A 134 16.83 4.94 37.28
C ASP A 134 16.73 4.18 35.92
N ARG A 135 17.38 4.66 34.85
CA ARG A 135 17.44 3.86 33.60
C ARG A 135 18.45 2.73 33.74
N THR A 136 17.97 1.50 33.70
CA THR A 136 18.81 0.29 33.54
C THR A 136 19.57 0.35 32.20
N ALA A 137 20.78 -0.20 32.14
CA ALA A 137 21.60 -0.19 30.94
C ALA A 137 20.90 -0.88 29.76
N PHE A 138 20.21 -1.98 30.01
CA PHE A 138 19.47 -2.72 29.00
C PHE A 138 18.27 -1.96 28.43
N ALA A 139 17.52 -1.22 29.26
CA ALA A 139 16.41 -0.39 28.75
C ALA A 139 16.89 0.67 27.75
N SER A 140 18.08 1.23 27.98
CA SER A 140 18.70 2.19 27.05
C SER A 140 19.17 1.51 25.76
N LEU A 141 19.78 0.32 25.87
CA LEU A 141 20.17 -0.50 24.72
C LEU A 141 18.96 -0.89 23.87
N LEU A 142 17.93 -1.44 24.50
CA LEU A 142 16.67 -1.83 23.87
C LEU A 142 16.01 -0.67 23.12
N ALA A 143 15.94 0.51 23.74
CA ALA A 143 15.40 1.69 23.10
C ALA A 143 16.26 2.18 21.92
N SER A 144 17.59 1.97 21.95
CA SER A 144 18.45 2.24 20.80
C SER A 144 18.18 1.26 19.67
N CYS A 145 18.25 -0.05 19.95
CA CYS A 145 18.04 -1.08 18.93
C CYS A 145 16.67 -0.98 18.28
N ALA A 146 15.62 -0.71 19.06
CA ALA A 146 14.27 -0.56 18.53
C ALA A 146 14.10 0.68 17.64
N ARG A 147 14.79 1.79 17.95
CA ARG A 147 14.83 2.99 17.08
C ARG A 147 15.61 2.75 15.80
N ASP A 148 16.73 2.03 15.87
CA ASP A 148 17.54 1.74 14.69
C ASP A 148 16.77 0.82 13.72
N VAL A 149 16.08 -0.20 14.25
CA VAL A 149 15.21 -1.08 13.43
C VAL A 149 14.01 -0.33 12.87
N GLU A 150 13.38 0.55 13.66
CA GLU A 150 12.31 1.43 13.17
C GLU A 150 12.77 2.28 11.98
N GLY A 151 13.93 2.93 12.09
CA GLY A 151 14.50 3.76 11.04
C GLY A 151 14.73 2.98 9.75
N GLU A 152 15.39 1.82 9.83
CA GLU A 152 15.63 0.96 8.66
C GLU A 152 14.32 0.55 7.96
N LEU A 153 13.31 0.15 8.74
CA LEU A 153 12.04 -0.29 8.17
C LEU A 153 11.24 0.89 7.58
N GLN A 154 11.30 2.07 8.20
CA GLN A 154 10.69 3.27 7.63
C GLN A 154 11.35 3.67 6.31
N GLU A 155 12.68 3.58 6.19
CA GLU A 155 13.39 3.82 4.94
C GLU A 155 12.96 2.83 3.84
N ILE A 156 12.86 1.54 4.18
CA ILE A 156 12.39 0.50 3.24
C ILE A 156 10.95 0.77 2.79
N LEU A 157 10.05 1.09 3.73
CA LEU A 157 8.65 1.37 3.43
C LEU A 157 8.50 2.62 2.55
N ALA A 158 9.27 3.68 2.83
CA ALA A 158 9.27 4.89 2.01
C ALA A 158 9.75 4.61 0.58
N ALA A 159 10.85 3.87 0.42
CA ALA A 159 11.37 3.50 -0.89
C ALA A 159 10.38 2.63 -1.70
N GLN A 160 9.65 1.74 -1.04
CA GLN A 160 8.61 0.94 -1.69
C GLN A 160 7.42 1.79 -2.15
N GLU A 161 6.97 2.76 -1.36
CA GLU A 161 5.86 3.63 -1.76
C GLU A 161 6.27 4.54 -2.92
N GLU A 162 7.48 5.12 -2.90
CA GLU A 162 8.02 5.90 -4.02
C GLU A 162 8.06 5.07 -5.31
N ALA A 163 8.58 3.84 -5.24
CA ALA A 163 8.60 2.94 -6.39
C ALA A 163 7.19 2.62 -6.92
N ARG A 164 6.20 2.47 -6.02
CA ARG A 164 4.79 2.27 -6.41
C ARG A 164 4.20 3.51 -7.06
N GLU A 165 4.49 4.70 -6.55
CA GLU A 165 4.03 5.95 -7.13
C GLU A 165 4.59 6.16 -8.55
N VAL A 166 5.89 5.94 -8.76
CA VAL A 166 6.51 5.99 -10.10
C VAL A 166 5.83 5.02 -11.08
N LEU A 167 5.51 3.80 -10.63
CA LEU A 167 4.77 2.83 -11.46
C LEU A 167 3.34 3.28 -11.76
N ARG A 168 2.64 3.88 -10.78
CA ARG A 168 1.30 4.44 -10.96
C ARG A 168 1.32 5.60 -11.96
N GLU A 169 2.26 6.52 -11.85
CA GLU A 169 2.44 7.65 -12.76
C GLU A 169 2.75 7.17 -14.17
N ARG A 170 3.69 6.24 -14.33
CA ARG A 170 4.02 5.66 -15.63
C ARG A 170 2.82 4.95 -16.26
N SER A 171 1.99 4.30 -15.46
CA SER A 171 0.76 3.66 -15.94
C SER A 171 -0.29 4.68 -16.37
N ARG A 172 -0.39 5.82 -15.68
CA ARG A 172 -1.26 6.95 -16.10
C ARG A 172 -0.77 7.57 -17.40
N GLN A 173 0.53 7.82 -17.52
CA GLN A 173 1.12 8.35 -18.75
C GLN A 173 0.87 7.43 -19.95
N LYS A 174 1.15 6.13 -19.81
CA LYS A 174 0.90 5.17 -20.90
C LYS A 174 -0.57 5.08 -21.32
N ARG A 175 -1.51 5.29 -20.39
CA ARG A 175 -2.93 5.35 -20.73
C ARG A 175 -3.25 6.62 -21.50
N ALA A 176 -2.78 7.77 -21.02
CA ALA A 176 -2.95 9.04 -21.72
C ALA A 176 -2.35 9.01 -23.13
N GLU A 177 -1.13 8.50 -23.29
CA GLU A 177 -0.49 8.34 -24.61
C GLU A 177 -1.32 7.43 -25.55
N ARG A 178 -1.90 6.35 -25.01
CA ARG A 178 -2.74 5.44 -25.80
C ARG A 178 -4.07 6.08 -26.18
N ASP A 179 -4.67 6.83 -25.27
CA ASP A 179 -5.92 7.54 -25.51
C ASP A 179 -5.72 8.66 -26.55
N GLU A 180 -4.59 9.37 -26.51
CA GLU A 180 -4.18 10.33 -27.55
C GLU A 180 -3.97 9.65 -28.91
N GLU A 181 -3.30 8.48 -28.95
CA GLU A 181 -3.11 7.73 -30.20
C GLU A 181 -4.44 7.24 -30.78
N GLU A 182 -5.38 6.81 -29.94
CA GLU A 182 -6.73 6.42 -30.34
C GLU A 182 -7.51 7.60 -30.92
N GLU A 183 -7.45 8.77 -30.28
CA GLU A 183 -8.12 9.99 -30.73
C GLU A 183 -7.58 10.45 -32.09
N GLU A 184 -6.26 10.43 -32.29
CA GLU A 184 -5.62 10.77 -33.57
C GLU A 184 -6.12 9.85 -34.69
N VAL A 185 -6.11 8.53 -34.46
CA VAL A 185 -6.54 7.55 -35.46
C VAL A 185 -8.04 7.64 -35.74
N ARG A 186 -8.86 7.94 -34.73
CA ARG A 186 -10.30 8.12 -34.90
C ARG A 186 -10.62 9.38 -35.71
N SER A 187 -9.92 10.49 -35.47
CA SER A 187 -10.05 11.69 -36.30
C SER A 187 -9.65 11.41 -37.76
N ASP A 188 -8.55 10.69 -37.99
CA ASP A 188 -8.14 10.30 -39.34
C ASP A 188 -9.18 9.42 -40.06
N LEU A 189 -9.87 8.53 -39.32
CA LEU A 189 -10.96 7.71 -39.85
C LEU A 189 -12.15 8.56 -40.26
N GLU A 190 -12.53 9.55 -39.43
CA GLU A 190 -13.61 10.48 -39.74
C GLU A 190 -13.34 11.27 -41.02
N ASP A 191 -12.09 11.72 -41.22
CA ASP A 191 -11.68 12.41 -42.45
C ASP A 191 -11.84 11.50 -43.69
N VAL A 192 -11.34 10.26 -43.61
CA VAL A 192 -11.46 9.29 -44.72
C VAL A 192 -12.93 8.95 -45.02
N PHE A 193 -13.76 8.84 -43.98
CA PHE A 193 -15.18 8.60 -44.15
C PHE A 193 -15.86 9.78 -44.85
N GLY A 194 -15.53 11.01 -44.46
CA GLY A 194 -16.00 12.22 -45.13
C GLY A 194 -15.64 12.25 -46.60
N ASP A 195 -14.41 11.88 -46.95
CA ASP A 195 -13.95 11.80 -48.35
C ASP A 195 -14.71 10.73 -49.15
N ILE A 196 -15.00 9.57 -48.56
CA ILE A 196 -15.80 8.50 -49.18
C ILE A 196 -17.22 8.99 -49.46
N LEU A 197 -17.86 9.64 -48.48
CA LEU A 197 -19.22 10.19 -48.65
C LEU A 197 -19.27 11.25 -49.76
N ALA A 198 -18.30 12.15 -49.80
CA ALA A 198 -18.22 13.16 -50.85
C ALA A 198 -18.08 12.53 -52.24
N LEU A 199 -17.25 11.49 -52.37
CA LEU A 199 -17.06 10.77 -53.62
C LEU A 199 -18.29 9.94 -54.02
N GLN A 200 -19.03 9.38 -53.07
CA GLN A 200 -20.32 8.71 -53.31
C GLN A 200 -21.31 9.69 -53.98
N GLU A 201 -21.50 10.86 -53.38
CA GLU A 201 -22.40 11.89 -53.91
C GLU A 201 -21.99 12.35 -55.32
N GLU A 202 -20.69 12.53 -55.60
CA GLU A 202 -20.21 12.86 -56.95
C GLU A 202 -20.48 11.76 -57.98
N VAL A 203 -20.35 10.49 -57.57
CA VAL A 203 -20.64 9.34 -58.42
C VAL A 203 -22.13 9.28 -58.75
N GLU A 204 -23.00 9.42 -57.75
CA GLU A 204 -24.45 9.42 -57.93
C GLU A 204 -24.91 10.54 -58.88
N LEU A 205 -24.39 11.76 -58.71
CA LEU A 205 -24.69 12.89 -59.60
C LEU A 205 -24.33 12.57 -61.05
N ARG A 206 -23.20 11.91 -61.30
CA ARG A 206 -22.78 11.55 -62.66
C ARG A 206 -23.57 10.40 -63.27
N GLU A 207 -23.98 9.44 -62.45
CA GLU A 207 -24.91 8.39 -62.87
C GLU A 207 -26.24 9.00 -63.33
N ASP A 208 -26.78 9.96 -62.56
CA ASP A 208 -28.01 10.69 -62.89
C ASP A 208 -27.87 11.51 -64.18
N GLU A 209 -26.68 12.06 -64.46
CA GLU A 209 -26.34 12.72 -65.72
C GLU A 209 -26.13 11.75 -66.91
N GLY A 210 -26.21 10.43 -66.67
CA GLY A 210 -26.02 9.39 -67.69
C GLY A 210 -24.56 9.17 -68.09
N GLN A 211 -23.61 9.61 -67.27
CA GLN A 211 -22.18 9.39 -67.49
C GLN A 211 -21.76 7.98 -67.02
N SER A 212 -20.67 7.46 -67.59
CA SER A 212 -20.14 6.15 -67.19
C SER A 212 -19.26 6.26 -65.96
N VAL A 213 -19.73 5.77 -64.81
CA VAL A 213 -18.97 5.82 -63.53
C VAL A 213 -18.33 4.50 -63.11
N SER A 214 -18.51 3.41 -63.86
CA SER A 214 -18.13 2.05 -63.44
C SER A 214 -16.70 1.91 -62.88
N LYS A 215 -15.72 2.62 -63.44
CA LYS A 215 -14.32 2.60 -62.95
C LYS A 215 -14.16 3.32 -61.61
N VAL A 216 -14.88 4.43 -61.42
CA VAL A 216 -14.88 5.22 -60.17
C VAL A 216 -15.56 4.42 -59.07
N GLN A 217 -16.72 3.82 -59.37
CA GLN A 217 -17.50 2.98 -58.45
C GLN A 217 -16.70 1.79 -57.92
N ASN A 218 -15.94 1.09 -58.78
CA ASN A 218 -15.04 0.00 -58.34
C ASN A 218 -13.95 0.47 -57.36
N ARG A 219 -13.43 1.70 -57.52
CA ARG A 219 -12.42 2.27 -56.62
C ARG A 219 -13.05 2.71 -55.30
N LEU A 220 -14.24 3.29 -55.36
CA LEU A 220 -15.03 3.69 -54.20
C LEU A 220 -15.40 2.49 -53.33
N GLU A 221 -15.95 1.41 -53.90
CA GLU A 221 -16.22 0.16 -53.17
C GLU A 221 -14.97 -0.42 -52.51
N ARG A 222 -13.80 -0.26 -53.16
CA ARG A 222 -12.53 -0.72 -52.59
C ARG A 222 -12.09 0.18 -51.43
N ALA A 223 -12.27 1.49 -51.54
CA ALA A 223 -11.98 2.45 -50.48
C ALA A 223 -12.85 2.19 -49.24
N GLU A 224 -14.16 1.97 -49.42
CA GLU A 224 -15.10 1.62 -48.35
C GLU A 224 -14.69 0.35 -47.59
N ARG A 225 -14.30 -0.70 -48.33
CA ARG A 225 -13.85 -1.94 -47.68
C ARG A 225 -12.57 -1.73 -46.88
N LEU A 226 -11.64 -0.93 -47.40
CA LEU A 226 -10.41 -0.60 -46.69
C LEU A 226 -10.69 0.27 -45.46
N TYR A 227 -11.67 1.17 -45.52
CA TYR A 227 -12.15 1.94 -44.39
C TYR A 227 -12.75 1.04 -43.31
N GLN A 228 -13.65 0.11 -43.65
CA GLN A 228 -14.22 -0.84 -42.69
C GLN A 228 -13.15 -1.74 -42.04
N GLU A 229 -12.16 -2.19 -42.83
CA GLU A 229 -11.00 -2.92 -42.30
C GLU A 229 -10.14 -2.05 -41.37
N ALA A 230 -10.06 -0.74 -41.61
CA ALA A 230 -9.33 0.20 -40.77
C ALA A 230 -10.08 0.50 -39.45
N GLU A 231 -11.40 0.67 -39.52
CA GLU A 231 -12.28 0.88 -38.37
C GLU A 231 -12.22 -0.32 -37.42
N ALA A 232 -12.39 -1.54 -37.93
CA ALA A 232 -12.26 -2.76 -37.14
C ALA A 232 -10.88 -2.89 -36.46
N ALA A 233 -9.80 -2.53 -37.19
CA ALA A 233 -8.46 -2.52 -36.60
C ALA A 233 -8.30 -1.46 -35.49
N CYS A 234 -8.97 -0.31 -35.61
CA CYS A 234 -8.99 0.72 -34.58
C CYS A 234 -9.74 0.26 -33.32
N GLU A 235 -10.89 -0.41 -33.48
CA GLU A 235 -11.64 -1.02 -32.38
C GLU A 235 -10.81 -2.06 -31.62
N ASP A 236 -10.01 -2.84 -32.35
CA ASP A 236 -9.06 -3.82 -31.78
C ASP A 236 -7.79 -3.19 -31.19
N SER A 237 -7.68 -1.85 -31.17
CA SER A 237 -6.48 -1.09 -30.76
C SER A 237 -5.22 -1.42 -31.59
N ASP A 238 -5.37 -1.94 -32.81
CA ASP A 238 -4.29 -2.09 -33.78
C ASP A 238 -4.19 -0.84 -34.67
N PHE A 239 -3.74 0.25 -34.04
CA PHE A 239 -3.60 1.57 -34.66
C PHE A 239 -2.67 1.56 -35.87
N ARG A 240 -1.68 0.66 -35.89
CA ARG A 240 -0.76 0.51 -37.02
C ARG A 240 -1.48 -0.05 -38.25
N THR A 241 -2.29 -1.08 -38.07
CA THR A 241 -3.09 -1.65 -39.16
C THR A 241 -4.13 -0.64 -39.62
N ALA A 242 -4.82 0.04 -38.69
CA ALA A 242 -5.79 1.08 -39.01
C ALA A 242 -5.17 2.18 -39.91
N ARG A 243 -4.04 2.78 -39.51
CA ARG A 243 -3.32 3.80 -40.31
C ARG A 243 -2.92 3.28 -41.70
N THR A 244 -2.47 2.04 -41.79
CA THR A 244 -2.06 1.44 -43.06
C THR A 244 -3.24 1.27 -44.02
N LYS A 245 -4.38 0.84 -43.48
CA LYS A 245 -5.62 0.64 -44.25
C LYS A 245 -6.25 1.96 -44.67
N MET A 246 -6.27 2.96 -43.79
CA MET A 246 -6.69 4.33 -44.14
C MET A 246 -5.85 4.93 -45.26
N LYS A 247 -4.52 4.80 -45.20
CA LYS A 247 -3.64 5.27 -46.28
C LYS A 247 -3.96 4.60 -47.62
N ALA A 248 -4.26 3.30 -47.61
CA ALA A 248 -4.67 2.60 -48.81
C ALA A 248 -6.06 3.06 -49.31
N ALA A 249 -7.00 3.34 -48.40
CA ALA A 249 -8.31 3.89 -48.74
C ALA A 249 -8.18 5.27 -49.40
N ARG A 250 -7.42 6.21 -48.80
CA ARG A 250 -7.13 7.54 -49.38
C ARG A 250 -6.56 7.44 -50.79
N SER A 251 -5.63 6.51 -51.03
CA SER A 251 -5.09 6.29 -52.37
C SER A 251 -6.14 5.81 -53.39
N MET A 252 -7.14 5.04 -52.98
CA MET A 252 -8.25 4.65 -53.87
C MET A 252 -9.17 5.83 -54.17
N ILE A 253 -9.43 6.68 -53.17
CA ILE A 253 -10.24 7.89 -53.28
C ILE A 253 -9.58 8.90 -54.23
N GLU A 254 -8.31 9.25 -53.99
CA GLU A 254 -7.55 10.16 -54.85
C GLU A 254 -7.53 9.69 -56.30
N ALA A 255 -7.34 8.38 -56.51
CA ALA A 255 -7.36 7.79 -57.83
C ALA A 255 -8.77 7.88 -58.47
N ALA A 256 -9.83 7.72 -57.69
CA ALA A 256 -11.21 7.84 -58.17
C ALA A 256 -11.55 9.28 -58.55
N GLN A 257 -11.17 10.26 -57.72
CA GLN A 257 -11.31 11.69 -58.00
C GLN A 257 -10.61 12.10 -59.30
N HIS A 258 -9.38 11.63 -59.52
CA HIS A 258 -8.67 11.92 -60.78
C HIS A 258 -9.40 11.37 -62.02
N ILE A 259 -10.13 10.25 -61.92
CA ILE A 259 -10.94 9.76 -63.05
C ILE A 259 -12.16 10.68 -63.26
N LEU A 260 -12.72 11.23 -62.20
CA LEU A 260 -13.83 12.16 -62.32
C LEU A 260 -13.37 13.48 -62.97
N GLU A 261 -12.16 13.96 -62.70
CA GLU A 261 -11.67 15.20 -63.30
C GLU A 261 -11.34 15.11 -64.81
N GLU A 262 -11.23 13.89 -65.38
CA GLU A 262 -10.98 13.62 -66.81
C GLU A 262 -12.26 13.58 -67.67
#